data_AF-A0A821Q4G2-F1
#
_entry.id   AF-A0A821Q4G2-F1
#
_cell.length_a   1.000
_cell.length_b   1.000
_cell.length_c   1.000
_cell.angle_alpha   90.00
_cell.angle_beta   90.00
_cell.angle_gamma   90.00
#
_symmetry.space_group_name_H-M   'P 1'
#
loop_
_entity.id
_entity.type
_entity.pdbx_description
1 polymer ?
#
loop_
_entity_poly.entity_id
_entity_poly.type
_entity_poly.pdbx_seq_one_letter_code
_entity_poly.pdbx_strand_id
1 'polypeptide(L)'
;NGALEGCHLLHNAGYELVCVTAIPAQFIEHRLENFRLHGFPIDKIISTGYDKHNFNNNPKKKTIEDLHPIAFVDDLRRNFKDIQGVHTKLIFIDNQYHDDPNQHDQIYYDIKYSSLLDFVQDFLKTEQHGQNIIWPQRPDFLLPSN
;
A
#
# COMPACT_ATOMS: atom_id res chain seq x y z
N ASN A 1 14.71 -6.03 4.54
CA ASN A 1 13.38 -5.99 5.19
C ASN A 1 13.51 -5.20 6.48
N GLY A 2 12.86 -4.03 6.55
CA GLY A 2 12.79 -3.13 7.73
C GLY A 2 11.35 -2.68 7.96
N ALA A 3 10.37 -3.54 7.70
CA ALA A 3 8.95 -3.19 7.73
C ALA A 3 8.49 -2.69 9.11
N LEU A 4 8.90 -3.37 10.19
CA LEU A 4 8.57 -2.96 11.56
C LEU A 4 9.12 -1.57 11.87
N GLU A 5 10.39 -1.33 11.52
CA GLU A 5 11.05 -0.03 11.69
C GLU A 5 10.34 1.07 10.89
N GLY A 6 9.99 0.81 9.62
CA GLY A 6 9.23 1.74 8.80
C GLY A 6 7.86 2.08 9.40
N CYS A 7 7.14 1.09 9.91
CA CYS A 7 5.87 1.32 10.60
C CYS A 7 6.04 2.19 11.85
N HIS A 8 7.06 1.95 12.67
CA HIS A 8 7.33 2.81 13.82
C HIS A 8 7.71 4.24 13.43
N LEU A 9 8.52 4.43 12.39
CA LEU A 9 8.87 5.76 11.90
C LEU A 9 7.63 6.54 11.46
N LEU A 10 6.72 5.91 10.70
CA LEU A 10 5.46 6.53 10.31
C LEU A 10 4.56 6.83 11.52
N HIS A 11 4.39 5.87 12.43
CA HIS A 11 3.56 6.07 13.61
C HIS A 11 4.10 7.21 14.50
N ASN A 12 5.41 7.24 14.75
CA ASN A 12 6.06 8.29 15.54
C ASN A 12 5.99 9.66 14.86
N ALA A 13 5.90 9.70 13.53
CA ALA A 13 5.65 10.92 12.76
C ALA A 13 4.16 11.35 12.76
N GLY A 14 3.27 10.59 13.40
CA GLY A 14 1.85 10.94 13.57
C GLY A 14 0.91 10.36 12.51
N TYR A 15 1.37 9.44 11.66
CA TYR A 15 0.53 8.79 10.67
C TYR A 15 -0.31 7.65 11.27
N GLU A 16 -1.57 7.55 10.85
CA GLU A 16 -2.40 6.36 11.08
C GLU A 16 -1.99 5.25 10.10
N LEU A 17 -1.76 4.04 10.62
CA LEU A 17 -1.46 2.87 9.81
C LEU A 17 -2.69 1.95 9.72
N VAL A 18 -3.11 1.68 8.48
CA VAL A 18 -4.27 0.82 8.20
C VAL A 18 -3.82 -0.35 7.32
N CYS A 19 -3.99 -1.58 7.81
CA CYS A 19 -3.71 -2.78 7.01
C CYS A 19 -4.94 -3.17 6.19
N VAL A 20 -4.87 -3.03 4.87
CA VAL A 20 -5.93 -3.50 3.95
C VAL A 20 -5.51 -4.82 3.32
N THR A 21 -6.32 -5.86 3.50
CA THR A 21 -5.93 -7.24 3.17
C THR A 21 -7.07 -8.05 2.56
N ALA A 22 -6.72 -8.99 1.67
CA ALA A 22 -7.67 -9.89 1.03
C ALA A 22 -7.94 -11.17 1.85
N ILE A 23 -7.36 -11.31 3.05
CA ILE A 23 -7.64 -12.47 3.91
C ILE A 23 -9.12 -12.47 4.31
N PRO A 24 -9.77 -13.65 4.45
CA PRO A 24 -11.12 -13.75 4.95
C PRO A 24 -11.32 -13.08 6.32
N ALA A 25 -12.48 -12.46 6.53
CA ALA A 25 -12.80 -11.69 7.73
C ALA A 25 -12.60 -12.48 9.04
N GLN A 26 -12.86 -13.79 9.03
CA GLN A 26 -12.66 -14.68 10.17
C GLN A 26 -11.20 -14.77 10.66
N PHE A 27 -10.22 -14.34 9.87
CA PHE A 27 -8.80 -14.34 10.24
C PHE A 27 -8.27 -12.97 10.67
N ILE A 28 -9.11 -11.94 10.72
CA ILE A 28 -8.69 -10.58 11.06
C ILE A 28 -8.17 -10.48 12.50
N GLU A 29 -8.84 -11.13 13.45
CA GLU A 29 -8.41 -11.12 14.85
C GLU A 29 -7.02 -11.74 15.02
N HIS A 30 -6.77 -12.90 14.38
CA HIS A 30 -5.46 -13.52 14.37
C HIS A 30 -4.39 -12.65 13.69
N ARG A 31 -4.74 -11.92 12.62
CA ARG A 31 -3.80 -10.99 11.98
C ARG A 31 -3.45 -9.83 12.91
N LEU A 32 -4.42 -9.30 13.64
CA LEU A 32 -4.20 -8.23 14.62
C LEU A 32 -3.35 -8.71 15.79
N GLU A 33 -3.61 -9.92 16.28
CA GLU A 33 -2.77 -10.56 17.29
C GLU A 33 -1.33 -10.72 16.81
N ASN A 34 -1.12 -11.19 15.58
CA ASN A 34 0.21 -11.29 14.99
C ASN A 34 0.92 -9.93 14.91
N PHE A 35 0.24 -8.87 14.51
CA PHE A 35 0.84 -7.53 14.50
C PHE A 35 1.30 -7.11 15.90
N ARG A 36 0.45 -7.28 16.91
CA ARG A 36 0.78 -6.96 18.30
C ARG A 36 1.94 -7.79 18.83
N LEU A 37 1.93 -9.10 18.59
CA LEU A 37 3.01 -10.01 19.02
C LEU A 37 4.35 -9.66 18.38
N HIS A 38 4.35 -9.13 17.15
CA HIS A 38 5.55 -8.70 16.44
C HIS A 38 5.86 -7.20 16.64
N GLY A 39 5.13 -6.49 17.49
CA GLY A 39 5.39 -5.09 17.85
C GLY A 39 4.93 -4.06 16.81
N PHE A 40 4.19 -4.45 15.77
CA PHE A 40 3.71 -3.49 14.77
C PHE A 40 2.70 -2.52 15.38
N PRO A 41 2.86 -1.20 15.17
CA PRO A 41 1.91 -0.20 15.62
C PRO A 41 0.72 -0.08 14.67
N ILE A 42 0.01 -1.19 14.42
CA ILE A 42 -1.12 -1.26 13.51
C ILE A 42 -2.33 -1.80 14.27
N ASP A 43 -3.30 -0.92 14.52
CA ASP A 43 -4.51 -1.27 15.28
C ASP A 43 -5.75 -1.43 14.41
N LYS A 44 -5.67 -1.06 13.13
CA LYS A 44 -6.79 -1.12 12.17
C LYS A 44 -6.48 -2.04 11.01
N ILE A 45 -7.36 -3.03 10.81
CA ILE A 45 -7.28 -3.97 9.70
C ILE A 45 -8.63 -4.03 9.00
N ILE A 46 -8.62 -3.92 7.69
CA ILE A 46 -9.81 -4.06 6.85
C ILE A 46 -9.64 -5.28 5.95
N SER A 47 -10.51 -6.27 6.15
CA SER A 47 -10.68 -7.38 5.23
C SER A 47 -11.50 -6.93 4.02
N THR A 48 -11.00 -7.23 2.84
CA THR A 48 -11.73 -7.08 1.58
C THR A 48 -12.24 -8.41 1.05
N GLY A 49 -11.80 -9.52 1.68
CA GLY A 49 -12.01 -10.86 1.17
C GLY A 49 -11.32 -11.10 -0.17
N TYR A 50 -11.50 -12.31 -0.68
CA TYR A 50 -10.98 -12.70 -1.98
C TYR A 50 -12.10 -13.34 -2.79
N ASP A 51 -12.38 -12.80 -3.98
CA ASP A 51 -13.31 -13.42 -4.91
C ASP A 51 -12.57 -14.44 -5.78
N LYS A 52 -12.74 -15.71 -5.42
CA LYS A 52 -12.17 -16.85 -6.17
C LYS A 52 -12.72 -17.03 -7.58
N HIS A 53 -13.77 -16.30 -7.95
CA HIS A 53 -14.36 -16.34 -9.28
C HIS A 53 -13.95 -15.14 -10.15
N ASN A 54 -13.27 -14.14 -9.57
CA ASN A 54 -12.87 -12.94 -10.29
C ASN A 54 -11.43 -12.52 -9.94
N PHE A 55 -10.47 -13.35 -10.37
CA PHE A 55 -9.02 -13.14 -10.21
C PHE A 55 -8.52 -11.81 -10.81
N ASN A 56 -9.26 -11.25 -11.76
CA ASN A 56 -8.90 -10.03 -12.48
C ASN A 56 -9.35 -8.75 -11.77
N ASN A 57 -10.16 -8.86 -10.72
CA ASN A 57 -10.62 -7.72 -9.94
C ASN A 57 -9.64 -7.41 -8.81
N ASN A 58 -9.42 -6.12 -8.55
CA ASN A 58 -8.66 -5.66 -7.40
C ASN A 58 -9.57 -5.65 -6.17
N PRO A 59 -9.40 -6.58 -5.19
CA PRO A 59 -10.28 -6.64 -4.02
C PRO A 59 -10.13 -5.40 -3.13
N LYS A 60 -9.00 -4.71 -3.19
CA LYS A 60 -8.70 -3.56 -2.34
C LYS A 60 -9.24 -2.25 -2.88
N LYS A 61 -9.54 -2.18 -4.18
CA LYS A 61 -9.88 -0.93 -4.90
C LYS A 61 -10.86 -0.06 -4.11
N LYS A 62 -12.07 -0.59 -3.86
CA LYS A 62 -13.12 0.18 -3.18
C LYS A 62 -12.69 0.66 -1.80
N THR A 63 -12.00 -0.17 -1.03
CA THR A 63 -11.53 0.22 0.31
C THR A 63 -10.49 1.33 0.26
N ILE A 64 -9.55 1.27 -0.69
CA ILE A 64 -8.54 2.32 -0.86
C ILE A 64 -9.19 3.63 -1.33
N GLU A 65 -10.13 3.54 -2.26
CA GLU A 65 -10.91 4.71 -2.73
C GLU A 65 -11.77 5.31 -1.61
N ASP A 66 -12.40 4.50 -0.76
CA ASP A 66 -13.19 5.02 0.36
C ASP A 66 -12.30 5.67 1.45
N LEU A 67 -11.12 5.09 1.73
CA LEU A 67 -10.19 5.59 2.75
C LEU A 67 -9.44 6.87 2.37
N HIS A 68 -9.20 7.09 1.06
CA HIS A 68 -8.36 8.19 0.56
C HIS A 68 -7.01 8.34 1.29
N PRO A 69 -6.20 7.26 1.42
CA PRO A 69 -4.94 7.36 2.15
C PRO A 69 -3.94 8.24 1.38
N ILE A 70 -3.04 8.92 2.11
CA ILE A 70 -1.96 9.71 1.48
C ILE A 70 -1.06 8.81 0.62
N ALA A 71 -0.79 7.59 1.11
CA ALA A 71 -0.06 6.56 0.38
C ALA A 71 -0.73 5.20 0.55
N PHE A 72 -0.84 4.45 -0.54
CA PHE A 72 -1.17 3.05 -0.57
C PHE A 72 0.06 2.25 -1.01
N VAL A 73 0.54 1.39 -0.12
CA VAL A 73 1.79 0.63 -0.28
C VAL A 73 1.46 -0.85 -0.40
N ASP A 74 1.95 -1.52 -1.44
CA ASP A 74 1.71 -2.95 -1.66
C ASP A 74 2.86 -3.58 -2.48
N ASP A 75 3.02 -4.89 -2.38
CA ASP A 75 4.02 -5.69 -3.10
C ASP A 75 3.42 -6.52 -4.24
N LEU A 76 2.10 -6.47 -4.42
CA LEU A 76 1.39 -7.09 -5.53
C LEU A 76 0.78 -6.03 -6.45
N ARG A 77 1.28 -5.96 -7.69
CA ARG A 77 0.89 -4.96 -8.68
C ARG A 77 -0.61 -4.96 -8.98
N ARG A 78 -1.24 -6.14 -9.05
CA ARG A 78 -2.69 -6.26 -9.19
C ARG A 78 -3.51 -5.49 -8.16
N ASN A 79 -2.97 -5.22 -6.97
CA ASN A 79 -3.65 -4.45 -5.94
C ASN A 79 -3.69 -2.95 -6.24
N PHE A 80 -2.95 -2.46 -7.23
CA PHE A 80 -3.05 -1.06 -7.71
C PHE A 80 -4.06 -0.89 -8.85
N LYS A 81 -4.53 -1.98 -9.44
CA LYS A 81 -5.37 -1.96 -10.64
C LYS A 81 -6.61 -1.10 -10.44
N ASP A 82 -6.83 -0.22 -11.41
CA ASP A 82 -8.01 0.65 -11.55
C ASP A 82 -8.30 1.58 -10.37
N ILE A 83 -7.38 1.74 -9.39
CA ILE A 83 -7.53 2.71 -8.30
C ILE A 83 -7.52 4.12 -8.89
N GLN A 84 -8.64 4.82 -8.75
CA GLN A 84 -8.80 6.19 -9.23
C GLN A 84 -8.34 7.20 -8.18
N GLY A 85 -8.15 8.45 -8.62
CA GLY A 85 -7.97 9.61 -7.72
C GLY A 85 -6.52 9.98 -7.45
N VAL A 86 -6.21 11.27 -7.58
CA VAL A 86 -4.84 11.82 -7.53
C VAL A 86 -4.27 11.98 -6.11
N HIS A 87 -5.12 11.86 -5.09
CA HIS A 87 -4.74 12.12 -3.70
C HIS A 87 -3.94 10.97 -3.07
N THR A 88 -4.17 9.74 -3.54
CA THR A 88 -3.48 8.55 -3.03
C THR A 88 -2.25 8.24 -3.88
N LYS A 89 -1.06 8.24 -3.28
CA LYS A 89 0.17 7.77 -3.92
C LYS A 89 0.23 6.25 -3.93
N LEU A 90 0.47 5.63 -5.08
CA LEU A 90 0.60 4.18 -5.24
C LEU A 90 2.08 3.80 -5.19
N ILE A 91 2.47 3.13 -4.11
CA ILE A 91 3.86 2.79 -3.83
C ILE A 91 4.06 1.28 -3.98
N PHE A 92 4.84 0.89 -4.97
CA PHE A 92 5.17 -0.51 -5.22
C PHE A 92 6.44 -0.92 -4.47
N ILE A 93 6.33 -1.94 -3.62
CA ILE A 93 7.49 -2.55 -2.97
C ILE A 93 7.94 -3.76 -3.78
N ASP A 94 9.08 -3.63 -4.43
CA ASP A 94 9.70 -4.66 -5.26
C ASP A 94 10.83 -5.35 -4.48
N ASN A 95 10.47 -6.44 -3.80
CA ASN A 95 11.42 -7.25 -3.03
C ASN A 95 12.34 -8.11 -3.92
N GLN A 96 12.25 -8.02 -5.26
CA GLN A 96 13.07 -8.75 -6.23
C GLN A 96 13.07 -10.28 -6.02
N TYR A 97 11.89 -10.87 -5.85
CA TYR A 97 11.76 -12.33 -5.73
C TYR A 97 12.12 -13.04 -7.04
N HIS A 98 12.73 -14.23 -6.94
CA HIS A 98 13.05 -15.06 -8.11
C HIS A 98 11.78 -15.51 -8.86
N ASP A 99 10.74 -15.89 -8.10
CA ASP A 99 9.40 -16.19 -8.59
C ASP A 99 8.50 -14.96 -8.39
N ASP A 100 8.79 -13.88 -9.12
CA ASP A 100 8.04 -12.62 -9.00
C ASP A 100 6.60 -12.78 -9.52
N PRO A 101 5.56 -12.68 -8.65
CA PRO A 101 4.17 -12.80 -9.07
C PRO A 101 3.71 -11.63 -9.96
N ASN A 102 4.54 -10.61 -10.14
CA ASN A 102 4.24 -9.39 -10.89
C ASN A 102 4.79 -9.38 -12.33
N GLN A 103 5.48 -10.44 -12.80
CA GLN A 103 6.19 -10.47 -14.09
C GLN A 103 5.32 -10.12 -15.31
N HIS A 104 4.01 -10.35 -15.23
CA HIS A 104 3.06 -10.09 -16.32
C HIS A 104 2.12 -8.90 -16.05
N ASP A 105 2.24 -8.26 -14.89
CA ASP A 105 1.37 -7.17 -14.49
C ASP A 105 1.90 -5.82 -15.02
N GLN A 106 1.35 -5.39 -16.14
CA GLN A 106 1.51 -4.02 -16.67
C GLN A 106 0.53 -3.06 -15.99
N ILE A 107 0.66 -2.93 -14.67
CA ILE A 107 -0.22 -2.11 -13.84
C ILE A 107 0.57 -0.93 -13.30
N TYR A 108 -0.04 0.25 -13.40
CA TYR A 108 0.55 1.51 -12.99
C TYR A 108 0.74 1.60 -11.47
N TYR A 109 1.85 2.22 -11.06
CA TYR A 109 2.13 2.71 -9.71
C TYR A 109 2.91 4.02 -9.85
N ASP A 110 2.88 4.87 -8.84
CA ASP A 110 3.56 6.17 -8.88
C ASP A 110 5.08 5.97 -8.67
N ILE A 111 5.50 5.26 -7.61
CA ILE A 111 6.93 5.07 -7.31
C ILE A 111 7.20 3.63 -6.85
N LYS A 112 8.41 3.15 -7.12
CA LYS A 112 8.92 1.84 -6.70
C LYS A 112 10.04 1.98 -5.68
N TYR A 113 10.01 1.16 -4.63
CA TYR A 113 11.08 1.01 -3.65
C TYR A 113 11.45 -0.46 -3.45
N SER A 114 12.68 -0.73 -3.00
CA SER A 114 13.16 -2.07 -2.66
C SER A 114 12.61 -2.60 -1.33
N SER A 115 12.14 -1.71 -0.46
CA SER A 115 11.55 -2.09 0.82
C SER A 115 10.63 -0.99 1.38
N LEU A 116 9.76 -1.37 2.32
CA LEU A 116 8.94 -0.41 3.07
C LEU A 116 9.78 0.64 3.81
N LEU A 117 10.93 0.25 4.36
CA LEU A 117 11.80 1.17 5.10
C LEU A 117 12.39 2.25 4.18
N ASP A 118 12.84 1.86 2.98
CA ASP A 118 13.40 2.81 2.00
C ASP A 118 12.36 3.85 1.60
N PHE A 119 11.13 3.41 1.34
CA PHE A 119 9.99 4.31 1.10
C PHE A 119 9.78 5.27 2.28
N VAL A 120 9.68 4.76 3.50
CA VAL A 120 9.37 5.59 4.68
C VAL A 120 10.45 6.62 4.95
N GLN A 121 11.73 6.25 4.82
CA GLN A 121 12.84 7.17 5.03
C GLN A 121 12.83 8.32 4.01
N ASP A 122 12.52 8.03 2.74
CA ASP A 122 12.42 9.03 1.68
C ASP A 122 11.18 9.93 1.86
N PHE A 123 10.04 9.31 2.15
CA PHE A 123 8.77 9.99 2.39
C PHE A 123 8.85 10.97 3.57
N LEU A 124 9.38 10.53 4.72
CA LEU A 124 9.49 11.39 5.90
C LEU A 124 10.53 12.50 5.76
N LYS A 125 11.67 12.25 5.08
CA LYS A 125 12.63 13.32 4.76
C LYS A 125 11.97 14.45 3.97
N THR A 126 11.14 14.07 3.02
CA THR A 126 10.42 15.00 2.14
C THR A 126 9.47 15.88 2.94
N GLU A 127 8.59 15.26 3.73
CA GLU A 127 7.61 15.96 4.58
C GLU A 127 8.27 16.85 5.64
N GLN A 128 9.37 16.38 6.27
CA GLN A 128 10.05 17.13 7.34
C GLN A 128 10.92 18.29 6.82
N HIS A 129 11.48 18.17 5.62
CA HIS A 129 12.41 19.17 5.07
C HIS A 129 11.81 20.03 3.95
N GLY A 130 10.51 19.86 3.64
CA GLY A 130 9.86 20.57 2.54
C GLY A 130 10.52 20.30 1.18
N GLN A 131 11.21 19.16 1.04
CA GLN A 131 11.70 18.71 -0.24
C GLN A 131 10.50 18.21 -1.06
N ASN A 132 10.58 18.23 -2.39
CA ASN A 132 9.50 17.71 -3.23
C ASN A 132 9.93 16.34 -3.79
N ILE A 133 9.17 15.30 -3.47
CA ILE A 133 9.19 14.08 -4.29
C ILE A 133 8.61 14.48 -5.65
N ILE A 134 9.38 14.24 -6.71
CA ILE A 134 8.87 14.39 -8.07
C ILE A 134 7.95 13.20 -8.33
N TRP A 135 6.68 13.37 -7.99
CA TRP A 135 5.65 12.39 -8.31
C TRP A 135 5.45 12.35 -9.82
N PRO A 136 5.55 11.18 -10.47
CA PRO A 136 5.22 11.09 -11.87
C PRO A 136 3.75 11.48 -12.08
N GLN A 137 3.46 12.06 -13.24
CA GLN A 137 2.09 12.31 -13.63
C GLN A 137 1.38 10.97 -13.85
N ARG A 138 0.23 10.82 -13.19
CA ARG A 138 -0.62 9.66 -13.39
C ARG A 138 -1.24 9.71 -14.78
N PRO A 139 -1.32 8.58 -15.51
CA PRO A 139 -1.99 8.53 -16.81
C PRO A 139 -3.44 9.01 -16.75
N ASP A 140 -3.89 9.71 -17.80
CA ASP A 140 -5.21 10.33 -17.87
C ASP A 140 -6.37 9.36 -17.60
N PHE A 141 -6.24 8.09 -18.02
CA PHE A 141 -7.27 7.07 -17.83
C PHE A 141 -7.46 6.62 -16.38
N LEU A 142 -6.58 7.04 -15.46
CA LEU A 142 -6.68 6.80 -14.01
C LEU A 142 -7.02 8.08 -13.22
N LEU A 143 -7.22 9.19 -13.93
CA LEU A 143 -7.73 10.41 -13.33
C LEU A 143 -9.26 10.32 -13.23
N PRO A 144 -9.87 10.86 -12.16
CA PRO A 144 -11.32 10.91 -12.07
C PRO A 144 -11.89 11.65 -13.28
N SER A 145 -12.97 11.12 -13.85
CA SER A 145 -13.68 11.81 -14.93
C SER A 145 -14.26 13.12 -14.39
N ASN A 146 -13.96 14.24 -15.07
CA ASN A 146 -14.50 15.57 -14.74
C ASN A 146 -16.04 15.62 -14.85
#